data_AF-A0A0K6H8F8-F1
#
_entry.id   AF-A0A0K6H8F8-F1
#
_cell.length_a   1.000
_cell.length_b   1.000
_cell.length_c   1.000
_cell.angle_alpha   90.00
_cell.angle_beta   90.00
_cell.angle_gamma   90.00
#
_symmetry.space_group_name_H-M   'P 1'
#
loop_
_entity.id
_entity.type
_entity.pdbx_description
1 polymer ?
#
loop_
_entity_poly.entity_id
_entity_poly.type
_entity_poly.pdbx_seq_one_letter_code
_entity_poly.pdbx_strand_id
1 'polypeptide(L)'
;MYNAPSIDIATMPIADKVHRYANAKYYKALLDALQAAANEVGCDFALSSRDAAYIPEDIYEHLAFNLVLAREQYLRPAIGSIAHYENAESGMKDGYAHLLLRDVLSALSELGLKWRIRSIEYYDREGLQRAQARRTNGGFPPLPEPAASAPSIKADVSRLADEFFNGLDTPKEDIPT
;
A
#
# COMPACT_ATOMS: atom_id res chain seq x y z
N MET A 1 -3.79 16.53 -43.88
CA MET A 1 -4.45 15.93 -42.72
C MET A 1 -3.78 14.60 -42.44
N TYR A 2 -3.04 14.46 -41.33
CA TYR A 2 -2.50 13.16 -40.92
C TYR A 2 -3.60 12.40 -40.19
N ASN A 3 -4.20 11.41 -40.84
CA ASN A 3 -5.02 10.42 -40.15
C ASN A 3 -4.06 9.46 -39.44
N ALA A 4 -3.95 9.60 -38.12
CA ALA A 4 -3.28 8.59 -37.32
C ALA A 4 -4.04 7.26 -37.49
N PRO A 5 -3.34 6.13 -37.71
CA PRO A 5 -3.99 4.83 -37.81
C PRO A 5 -4.69 4.50 -36.49
N SER A 6 -5.87 3.86 -36.58
CA SER A 6 -6.58 3.32 -35.41
C SER A 6 -5.76 2.18 -34.81
N ILE A 7 -5.64 2.15 -33.48
CA ILE A 7 -4.90 1.11 -32.74
C ILE A 7 -5.92 0.24 -32.00
N ASP A 8 -5.82 -1.08 -32.17
CA ASP A 8 -6.55 -2.03 -31.34
C ASP A 8 -5.91 -2.14 -29.96
N ILE A 9 -6.63 -1.67 -28.94
CA ILE A 9 -6.17 -1.66 -27.55
C ILE A 9 -6.46 -2.97 -26.80
N ALA A 10 -7.20 -3.91 -27.41
CA ALA A 10 -7.57 -5.19 -26.79
C ALA A 10 -6.49 -6.27 -26.93
N THR A 11 -5.26 -5.89 -27.28
CA THR A 11 -4.15 -6.83 -27.44
C THR A 11 -3.51 -7.18 -26.09
N MET A 12 -3.02 -8.42 -25.97
CA MET A 12 -2.36 -8.91 -24.75
C MET A 12 -1.22 -8.00 -24.24
N PRO A 13 -0.32 -7.47 -25.09
CA PRO A 13 0.75 -6.58 -24.61
C PRO A 13 0.23 -5.25 -24.04
N ILE A 14 -0.86 -4.72 -24.58
CA ILE A 14 -1.49 -3.50 -24.04
C ILE A 14 -2.21 -3.82 -22.73
N ALA A 15 -2.93 -4.94 -22.67
CA ALA A 15 -3.63 -5.38 -21.46
C ALA A 15 -2.67 -5.60 -20.28
N ASP A 16 -1.51 -6.24 -20.48
CA ASP A 16 -0.50 -6.43 -19.43
C ASP A 16 0.02 -5.07 -18.89
N LYS A 17 0.39 -4.15 -19.79
CA LYS A 17 0.85 -2.81 -19.38
C LYS A 17 -0.21 -2.03 -18.62
N VAL A 18 -1.46 -2.07 -19.09
CA VAL A 18 -2.60 -1.43 -18.41
C VAL A 18 -2.83 -2.06 -17.04
N HIS A 19 -2.76 -3.40 -16.93
CA HIS A 19 -2.90 -4.12 -15.67
C HIS A 19 -1.82 -3.73 -14.66
N ARG A 20 -0.54 -3.79 -15.04
CA ARG A 20 0.59 -3.38 -14.18
C ARG A 20 0.42 -1.93 -13.71
N TYR A 21 0.09 -1.02 -14.62
CA TYR A 21 -0.08 0.40 -14.29
C TYR A 21 -1.29 0.67 -13.38
N ALA A 22 -2.44 0.08 -13.68
CA ALA A 22 -3.66 0.24 -12.88
C ALA A 22 -3.48 -0.32 -11.47
N ASN A 23 -2.87 -1.50 -11.34
CA ASN A 23 -2.58 -2.11 -10.04
C ASN A 23 -1.50 -1.33 -9.28
N ALA A 24 -0.47 -0.82 -9.94
CA ALA A 24 0.54 0.02 -9.29
C ALA A 24 -0.09 1.28 -8.67
N LYS A 25 -1.04 1.92 -9.35
CA LYS A 25 -1.79 3.05 -8.77
C LYS A 25 -2.62 2.65 -7.55
N TYR A 26 -3.32 1.52 -7.64
CA TYR A 26 -4.13 1.00 -6.55
C TYR A 26 -3.26 0.68 -5.32
N TYR A 27 -2.20 -0.11 -5.48
CA TYR A 27 -1.31 -0.46 -4.38
C TYR A 27 -0.54 0.73 -3.84
N LYS A 28 -0.18 1.72 -4.67
CA LYS A 28 0.41 2.97 -4.17
C LYS A 28 -0.51 3.66 -3.17
N ALA A 29 -1.81 3.82 -3.47
CA ALA A 29 -2.75 4.44 -2.56
C ALA A 29 -2.87 3.68 -1.23
N LEU A 30 -2.84 2.34 -1.30
CA LEU A 30 -2.90 1.49 -0.11
C LEU A 30 -1.62 1.59 0.73
N LEU A 31 -0.46 1.58 0.09
CA LEU A 31 0.85 1.70 0.76
C LEU A 31 1.04 3.09 1.38
N ASP A 32 0.56 4.16 0.73
CA ASP A 32 0.57 5.51 1.31
C ASP A 32 -0.25 5.55 2.61
N ALA A 33 -1.45 4.95 2.61
CA ALA A 33 -2.29 4.86 3.82
C ALA A 33 -1.66 3.99 4.92
N LEU A 34 -1.04 2.87 4.54
CA LEU A 34 -0.33 1.99 5.47
C LEU A 34 0.86 2.71 6.12
N GLN A 35 1.65 3.44 5.34
CA GLN A 35 2.77 4.23 5.84
C GLN A 35 2.28 5.36 6.77
N ALA A 36 1.18 6.04 6.42
CA ALA A 36 0.59 7.07 7.27
C ALA A 36 0.11 6.51 8.61
N ALA A 37 -0.60 5.37 8.59
CA ALA A 37 -1.07 4.67 9.79
C ALA A 37 0.11 4.20 10.67
N ALA A 38 1.14 3.61 10.06
CA ALA A 38 2.37 3.24 10.77
C ALA A 38 3.03 4.46 11.42
N ASN A 39 3.07 5.59 10.69
CA ASN A 39 3.70 6.80 11.18
C ASN A 39 2.97 7.42 12.37
N GLU A 40 1.64 7.33 12.39
CA GLU A 40 0.81 7.84 13.47
C GLU A 40 1.08 7.13 14.80
N VAL A 41 1.51 5.87 14.77
CA VAL A 41 1.82 5.08 15.97
C VAL A 41 3.32 4.99 16.26
N GLY A 42 4.14 5.85 15.63
CA GLY A 42 5.59 5.90 15.86
C GLY A 42 6.37 4.76 15.21
N CYS A 43 5.82 4.14 14.17
CA CYS A 43 6.43 3.04 13.44
C CYS A 43 6.79 3.47 12.01
N ASP A 44 7.59 2.64 11.32
CA ASP A 44 7.96 2.81 9.92
C ASP A 44 8.31 1.48 9.23
N PHE A 45 8.64 1.58 7.94
CA PHE A 45 9.16 0.49 7.13
C PHE A 45 10.58 0.86 6.68
N ALA A 46 11.52 -0.07 6.80
CA ALA A 46 12.91 0.15 6.42
C ALA A 46 13.48 -1.05 5.68
N LEU A 47 14.43 -0.80 4.78
CA LEU A 47 15.24 -1.86 4.18
C LEU A 47 16.04 -2.54 5.30
N SER A 48 15.84 -3.83 5.48
CA SER A 48 16.46 -4.59 6.55
C SER A 48 16.60 -6.06 6.17
N SER A 49 17.77 -6.62 6.43
CA SER A 49 18.02 -8.07 6.36
C SER A 49 17.62 -8.81 7.64
N ARG A 50 17.26 -8.09 8.70
CA ARG A 50 16.76 -8.69 9.96
C ARG A 50 15.28 -9.05 9.82
N ASP A 51 14.86 -10.04 10.58
CA ASP A 51 13.45 -10.39 10.72
C ASP A 51 12.62 -9.18 11.16
N ALA A 52 11.39 -9.10 10.67
CA ALA A 52 10.47 -8.05 11.05
C ALA A 52 10.21 -8.11 12.56
N ALA A 53 10.17 -6.94 13.21
CA ALA A 53 9.82 -6.87 14.61
C ALA A 53 8.38 -7.38 14.82
N TYR A 54 8.11 -7.95 15.99
CA TYR A 54 6.75 -8.29 16.41
C TYR A 54 5.86 -7.04 16.36
N ILE A 55 4.66 -7.19 15.79
CA ILE A 55 3.64 -6.15 15.72
C ILE A 55 2.62 -6.43 16.83
N PRO A 56 2.48 -5.55 17.84
CA PRO A 56 1.40 -5.62 18.81
C PRO A 56 0.01 -5.66 18.14
N GLU A 57 -0.91 -6.41 18.72
CA GLU A 57 -2.24 -6.67 18.13
C GLU A 57 -3.04 -5.37 17.88
N ASP A 58 -3.00 -4.44 18.82
CA ASP A 58 -3.66 -3.14 18.73
C ASP A 58 -3.14 -2.28 17.57
N ILE A 59 -1.84 -2.36 17.28
CA ILE A 59 -1.24 -1.75 16.09
C ILE A 59 -1.64 -2.52 14.85
N TYR A 60 -1.62 -3.85 14.89
CA TYR A 60 -2.00 -4.69 13.75
C TYR A 60 -3.42 -4.39 13.30
N GLU A 61 -4.37 -4.30 14.24
CA GLU A 61 -5.75 -3.90 13.99
C GLU A 61 -5.84 -2.49 13.39
N HIS A 62 -5.07 -1.53 13.92
CA HIS A 62 -5.03 -0.17 13.40
C HIS A 62 -4.53 -0.10 11.95
N LEU A 63 -3.46 -0.83 11.62
CA LEU A 63 -2.93 -0.91 10.26
C LEU A 63 -3.93 -1.59 9.30
N ALA A 64 -4.51 -2.71 9.73
CA ALA A 64 -5.44 -3.50 8.93
C ALA A 64 -6.69 -2.69 8.57
N PHE A 65 -7.25 -1.98 9.57
CA PHE A 65 -8.40 -1.11 9.37
C PHE A 65 -8.09 0.01 8.36
N ASN A 66 -6.98 0.73 8.53
CA ASN A 66 -6.63 1.82 7.62
C ASN A 66 -6.37 1.34 6.19
N LEU A 67 -5.79 0.15 6.03
CA LEU A 67 -5.54 -0.45 4.73
C LEU A 67 -6.85 -0.79 3.99
N VAL A 68 -7.83 -1.37 4.68
CA VAL A 68 -9.15 -1.65 4.08
C VAL A 68 -9.95 -0.36 3.86
N LEU A 69 -9.87 0.62 4.77
CA LEU A 69 -10.52 1.91 4.57
C LEU A 69 -10.00 2.60 3.31
N ALA A 70 -8.68 2.60 3.09
CA ALA A 70 -8.07 3.13 1.88
C ALA A 70 -8.53 2.38 0.63
N ARG A 71 -8.65 1.06 0.70
CA ARG A 71 -9.21 0.25 -0.38
C ARG A 71 -10.66 0.64 -0.71
N GLU A 72 -11.51 0.78 0.29
CA GLU A 72 -12.91 1.17 0.09
C GLU A 72 -13.00 2.56 -0.54
N GLN A 73 -12.20 3.52 -0.07
CA GLN A 73 -12.13 4.87 -0.62
C GLN A 73 -11.65 4.88 -2.08
N TYR A 74 -10.65 4.05 -2.42
CA TYR A 74 -10.14 3.96 -3.78
C TYR A 74 -11.13 3.29 -4.75
N LEU A 75 -11.73 2.17 -4.35
CA LEU A 75 -12.60 1.38 -5.24
C LEU A 75 -14.01 1.96 -5.38
N ARG A 76 -14.47 2.72 -4.38
CA ARG A 76 -15.85 3.22 -4.32
C ARG A 76 -15.91 4.72 -4.00
N PRO A 77 -15.19 5.60 -4.70
CA PRO A 77 -15.04 7.01 -4.30
C PRO A 77 -16.34 7.82 -4.21
N ALA A 78 -17.44 7.31 -4.79
CA ALA A 78 -18.75 7.95 -4.77
C ALA A 78 -19.59 7.63 -3.51
N ILE A 79 -19.20 6.63 -2.69
CA ILE A 79 -19.93 6.34 -1.45
C ILE A 79 -19.46 7.29 -0.33
N GLY A 80 -20.36 7.60 0.61
CA GLY A 80 -20.04 8.51 1.70
C GLY A 80 -19.00 7.93 2.67
N SER A 81 -18.33 8.80 3.43
CA SER A 81 -17.35 8.42 4.47
C SER A 81 -17.89 7.40 5.48
N ILE A 82 -19.17 7.52 5.85
CA ILE A 82 -19.84 6.56 6.75
C ILE A 82 -19.89 5.16 6.11
N ALA A 83 -20.27 5.06 4.84
CA ALA A 83 -20.34 3.77 4.15
C ALA A 83 -18.96 3.14 3.96
N HIS A 84 -17.93 3.95 3.67
CA HIS A 84 -16.55 3.48 3.64
C HIS A 84 -16.11 2.89 4.99
N TYR A 85 -16.45 3.58 6.08
CA TYR A 85 -16.17 3.12 7.44
C TYR A 85 -16.87 1.80 7.75
N GLU A 86 -18.17 1.71 7.50
CA GLU A 86 -18.97 0.49 7.77
C GLU A 86 -18.45 -0.71 6.99
N ASN A 87 -18.05 -0.52 5.73
CA ASN A 87 -17.44 -1.57 4.93
C ASN A 87 -16.08 -2.00 5.50
N ALA A 88 -15.25 -1.05 5.96
CA ALA A 88 -13.97 -1.36 6.59
C ALA A 88 -14.17 -2.13 7.91
N GLU A 89 -15.12 -1.72 8.73
CA GLU A 89 -15.54 -2.45 9.95
C GLU A 89 -16.03 -3.86 9.64
N SER A 90 -16.82 -4.03 8.58
CA SER A 90 -17.26 -5.37 8.14
C SER A 90 -16.06 -6.24 7.78
N GLY A 91 -15.08 -5.67 7.05
CA GLY A 91 -13.82 -6.35 6.71
C GLY A 91 -12.93 -6.67 7.91
N MET A 92 -13.03 -5.89 9.00
CA MET A 92 -12.38 -6.25 10.27
C MET A 92 -13.05 -7.46 10.90
N LYS A 93 -14.39 -7.47 10.94
CA LYS A 93 -15.20 -8.51 11.60
C LYS A 93 -15.13 -9.87 10.91
N ASP A 94 -15.06 -9.90 9.58
CA ASP A 94 -14.96 -11.13 8.80
C ASP A 94 -13.52 -11.63 8.61
N GLY A 95 -12.53 -10.86 9.11
CA GLY A 95 -11.10 -11.19 9.03
C GLY A 95 -10.42 -10.79 7.72
N TYR A 96 -11.15 -10.26 6.74
CA TYR A 96 -10.59 -9.82 5.46
C TYR A 96 -9.47 -8.79 5.62
N ALA A 97 -9.64 -7.83 6.53
CA ALA A 97 -8.65 -6.78 6.76
C ALA A 97 -7.30 -7.32 7.24
N HIS A 98 -7.34 -8.31 8.14
CA HIS A 98 -6.14 -8.95 8.68
C HIS A 98 -5.42 -9.76 7.59
N LEU A 99 -6.17 -10.43 6.72
CA LEU A 99 -5.61 -11.17 5.58
C LEU A 99 -4.96 -10.22 4.57
N LEU A 100 -5.65 -9.13 4.21
CA LEU A 100 -5.11 -8.12 3.30
C LEU A 100 -3.81 -7.51 3.84
N LEU A 101 -3.78 -7.15 5.13
CA LEU A 101 -2.56 -6.62 5.76
C LEU A 101 -1.42 -7.65 5.72
N ARG A 102 -1.69 -8.90 6.09
CA ARG A 102 -0.69 -9.98 6.07
C ARG A 102 -0.07 -10.14 4.69
N ASP A 103 -0.89 -10.16 3.65
CA ASP A 103 -0.41 -10.38 2.28
C ASP A 103 0.43 -9.17 1.80
N VAL A 104 0.04 -7.94 2.15
CA VAL A 104 0.82 -6.73 1.86
C VAL A 104 2.15 -6.71 2.64
N LEU A 105 2.14 -7.05 3.93
CA LEU A 105 3.36 -7.13 4.74
C LEU A 105 4.31 -8.22 4.22
N SER A 106 3.76 -9.36 3.77
CA SER A 106 4.53 -10.42 3.13
C SER A 106 5.20 -9.93 1.84
N ALA A 107 4.46 -9.25 0.97
CA ALA A 107 5.00 -8.69 -0.26
C ALA A 107 6.10 -7.63 0.00
N LEU A 108 5.92 -6.75 0.98
CA LEU A 108 6.95 -5.80 1.40
C LEU A 108 8.19 -6.52 1.95
N SER A 109 7.98 -7.57 2.73
CA SER A 109 9.03 -8.41 3.30
C SER A 109 9.89 -9.09 2.23
N GLU A 110 9.28 -9.57 1.14
CA GLU A 110 10.00 -10.13 -0.03
C GLU A 110 10.82 -9.06 -0.76
N LEU A 111 10.38 -7.80 -0.74
CA LEU A 111 11.13 -6.65 -1.24
C LEU A 111 12.21 -6.14 -0.26
N GLY A 112 12.41 -6.83 0.87
CA GLY A 112 13.37 -6.43 1.91
C GLY A 112 12.92 -5.25 2.79
N LEU A 113 11.68 -4.78 2.61
CA LEU A 113 11.07 -3.72 3.43
C LEU A 113 10.39 -4.35 4.64
N LYS A 114 10.96 -4.12 5.83
CA LYS A 114 10.50 -4.72 7.08
C LYS A 114 9.95 -3.65 8.01
N TRP A 115 8.95 -4.05 8.79
CA TRP A 115 8.37 -3.24 9.86
C TRP A 115 9.39 -2.94 10.97
N ARG A 116 9.36 -1.72 11.48
CA ARG A 116 10.20 -1.25 12.58
C ARG A 116 9.48 -0.25 13.49
N ILE A 117 9.76 -0.33 14.78
CA ILE A 117 9.36 0.68 15.78
C ILE A 117 10.50 1.71 15.88
N ARG A 118 10.22 3.01 15.73
CA ARG A 118 11.27 4.04 15.61
C ARG A 118 12.01 4.33 16.90
N SER A 119 11.35 4.16 18.05
CA SER A 119 11.95 4.36 19.37
C SER A 119 11.81 3.09 20.22
N ILE A 120 12.85 2.82 21.02
CA ILE A 120 12.94 1.66 21.92
C ILE A 120 11.94 1.80 23.10
N GLU A 121 11.47 3.02 23.40
CA GLU A 121 10.60 3.33 24.54
C GLU A 121 9.09 3.16 24.27
N TYR A 122 8.68 2.11 23.56
CA TYR A 122 7.29 1.81 23.14
C TYR A 122 6.81 2.63 21.93
N TYR A 123 5.86 2.04 21.19
CA TYR A 123 5.10 2.71 20.11
C TYR A 123 4.26 3.87 20.70
N ASP A 124 3.90 4.86 19.86
CA ASP A 124 3.12 6.03 20.30
C ASP A 124 1.70 5.62 20.69
N ARG A 125 1.53 5.25 21.96
CA ARG A 125 0.24 4.84 22.55
C ARG A 125 -0.78 5.96 22.53
N GLU A 126 -0.36 7.22 22.67
CA GLU A 126 -1.28 8.35 22.57
C GLU A 126 -1.74 8.53 21.13
N GLY A 127 -0.84 8.37 20.15
CA GLY A 127 -1.16 8.34 18.73
C GLY A 127 -2.20 7.26 18.41
N LEU A 128 -1.97 6.04 18.90
CA LEU A 128 -2.90 4.93 18.73
C LEU A 128 -4.26 5.21 19.38
N GLN A 129 -4.30 5.73 20.60
CA GLN A 129 -5.55 6.09 21.27
C GLN A 129 -6.31 7.20 20.52
N ARG A 130 -5.59 8.23 20.04
CA ARG A 130 -6.19 9.29 19.20
C ARG A 130 -6.80 8.71 17.93
N ALA A 131 -6.09 7.79 17.27
CA ALA A 131 -6.58 7.13 16.06
C ALA A 131 -7.82 6.28 16.34
N GLN A 132 -7.82 5.50 17.42
CA GLN A 132 -8.97 4.70 17.85
C GLN A 132 -10.17 5.58 18.23
N ALA A 133 -9.95 6.71 18.92
CA ALA A 133 -11.01 7.65 19.23
C ALA A 133 -11.61 8.32 17.98
N ARG A 134 -10.79 8.59 16.95
CA ARG A 134 -11.31 9.07 15.66
C ARG A 134 -12.13 8.00 14.94
N ARG A 135 -11.72 6.73 15.05
CA ARG A 135 -12.48 5.58 14.54
C ARG A 135 -13.89 5.55 15.13
N THR A 136 -14.03 5.68 16.44
CA THR A 136 -15.34 5.70 17.11
C THR A 136 -16.16 6.95 16.81
N ASN A 137 -15.52 8.07 16.49
CA ASN A 137 -16.20 9.36 16.27
C ASN A 137 -16.40 9.72 14.78
N GLY A 138 -16.10 8.82 13.84
CA GLY A 138 -16.31 9.03 12.39
C GLY A 138 -15.35 10.04 11.73
N GLY A 139 -14.27 10.42 12.41
CA GLY A 139 -13.33 11.46 11.96
C GLY A 139 -12.20 10.89 11.10
N PHE A 140 -12.50 10.49 9.86
CA PHE A 140 -11.46 10.07 8.92
C PHE A 140 -11.22 11.13 7.84
N PRO A 141 -9.98 11.62 7.69
CA PRO A 141 -9.65 12.43 6.53
C PRO A 141 -9.83 11.59 5.25
N PRO A 142 -10.27 12.18 4.14
CA PRO A 142 -10.25 11.51 2.84
C PRO A 142 -8.82 11.05 2.53
N LEU A 143 -8.69 10.02 1.68
CA LEU A 143 -7.38 9.65 1.13
C LEU A 143 -6.63 10.92 0.71
N PRO A 144 -5.34 11.05 1.05
CA PRO A 144 -4.55 12.12 0.48
C PRO A 144 -4.68 12.03 -1.04
N GLU A 145 -5.09 13.13 -1.68
CA GLU A 145 -5.02 13.23 -3.14
C GLU A 145 -3.59 12.87 -3.56
N PRO A 146 -3.38 12.18 -4.69
CA PRO A 146 -2.05 11.78 -5.12
C PRO A 146 -1.18 13.05 -5.22
N ALA A 147 -0.33 13.23 -4.20
CA ALA A 147 0.40 14.47 -4.03
C ALA A 147 1.21 14.73 -5.30
N ALA A 148 1.01 15.92 -5.89
CA ALA A 148 1.92 16.47 -6.86
C ALA A 148 3.32 16.51 -6.23
N SER A 149 4.12 15.51 -6.58
CA SER A 149 5.57 15.44 -6.47
C SER A 149 6.24 16.36 -5.44
N ALA A 150 6.09 16.08 -4.14
CA ALA A 150 7.05 16.59 -3.17
C ALA A 150 8.44 15.96 -3.47
N PRO A 151 9.53 16.75 -3.47
CA PRO A 151 10.86 16.25 -3.81
C PRO A 151 11.49 15.62 -2.58
N SER A 152 11.46 14.29 -2.48
CA SER A 152 12.28 13.55 -1.51
C SER A 152 12.41 12.09 -1.95
N ILE A 153 13.65 11.65 -2.20
CA ILE A 153 14.09 10.24 -2.40
C ILE A 153 13.24 9.40 -3.38
N LYS A 154 12.71 10.00 -4.45
CA LYS A 154 11.96 9.25 -5.48
C LYS A 154 12.86 8.58 -6.53
N ALA A 155 14.04 9.14 -6.77
CA ALA A 155 14.95 8.68 -7.84
C ALA A 155 15.50 7.27 -7.59
N ASP A 156 15.86 6.95 -6.34
CA ASP A 156 16.43 5.62 -6.01
C ASP A 156 15.38 4.50 -6.02
N VAL A 157 14.15 4.78 -5.56
CA VAL A 157 13.08 3.78 -5.51
C VAL A 157 12.50 3.49 -6.89
N SER A 158 12.33 4.52 -7.73
CA SER A 158 11.89 4.31 -9.12
C SER A 158 12.94 3.53 -9.92
N ARG A 159 14.23 3.82 -9.73
CA ARG A 159 15.32 3.06 -10.38
C ARG A 159 15.37 1.61 -9.90
N LEU A 160 15.20 1.35 -8.60
CA LEU A 160 15.11 -0.01 -8.04
C LEU A 160 13.89 -0.78 -8.56
N ALA A 161 12.74 -0.12 -8.68
CA ALA A 161 11.54 -0.73 -9.25
C ALA A 161 11.73 -1.07 -10.73
N ASP A 162 12.29 -0.14 -11.51
CA ASP A 162 12.58 -0.36 -12.93
C ASP A 162 13.62 -1.48 -13.13
N GLU A 163 14.69 -1.53 -12.33
CA GLU A 163 15.70 -2.61 -12.38
C GLU A 163 15.09 -3.98 -12.01
N PHE A 164 14.19 -4.04 -11.03
CA PHE A 164 13.51 -5.28 -10.62
C PHE A 164 12.54 -5.80 -11.70
N PHE A 165 11.69 -4.94 -12.25
CA PHE A 165 10.74 -5.35 -13.29
C PHE A 165 11.42 -5.65 -14.63
N ASN A 166 12.49 -4.94 -14.99
CA ASN A 166 13.27 -5.24 -16.19
C ASN A 166 14.06 -6.55 -16.06
N GLY A 167 14.51 -6.93 -14.86
CA GLY A 167 15.18 -8.22 -14.61
C GLY A 167 14.26 -9.45 -14.66
N LEU A 168 12.94 -9.26 -14.56
CA LEU A 168 11.94 -10.33 -14.72
C LEU A 168 11.59 -10.60 -16.19
N ASP A 169 11.79 -9.61 -17.06
CA ASP A 169 11.48 -9.70 -18.50
C ASP A 169 12.70 -10.14 -19.35
N THR A 170 13.90 -10.34 -18.75
CA THR A 170 15.04 -10.93 -19.47
C THR A 170 14.81 -12.43 -19.71
N PRO A 171 14.82 -12.92 -20.97
CA PRO A 171 14.84 -14.34 -21.24
C PRO A 171 16.08 -14.93 -20.59
N LYS A 172 15.94 -16.03 -19.85
CA LYS A 172 17.09 -16.83 -19.44
C LYS A 172 17.81 -17.26 -20.71
N GLU A 173 19.00 -16.73 -20.97
CA GLU A 173 19.85 -17.20 -22.05
C GLU A 173 20.04 -18.71 -21.88
N ASP A 174 19.64 -19.47 -22.89
CA ASP A 174 19.92 -20.89 -22.99
C ASP A 174 21.43 -21.10 -22.89
N ILE A 175 21.85 -21.78 -21.83
CA ILE A 175 23.24 -22.21 -21.65
C ILE A 175 23.51 -23.26 -22.74
N PRO A 176 24.40 -22.99 -23.73
CA PRO A 176 24.75 -24.00 -24.71
C PRO A 176 25.57 -25.10 -24.03
N THR A 177 25.20 -26.35 -24.29
CA THR A 177 25.91 -27.55 -23.85
C THR A 177 27.05 -27.87 -24.81
#